data_AF-A0A382H0F5-F1
#
_entry.id   AF-A0A382H0F5-F1
#
_cell.length_a   1.000
_cell.length_b   1.000
_cell.length_c   1.000
_cell.angle_alpha   90.00
_cell.angle_beta   90.00
_cell.angle_gamma   90.00
#
_symmetry.space_group_name_H-M   'P 1'
#
loop_
_entity.id
_entity.type
_entity.pdbx_description
1 polymer ?
#
loop_
_entity_poly.entity_id
_entity_poly.type
_entity_poly.pdbx_seq_one_letter_code
_entity_poly.pdbx_strand_id
1 'polypeptide(L)'
;TGTRVLSTDASGTNIELSLHLTGTIRGVPQTTMWTYTTLTRPDGSIYGNGQGVMTTQDGDVIHLIGHGSSGPAEGDTARFCTMLHPHSTSEKYADLNTIGLVGEYEVAPDGSATNKAWEWK
;
A
#
# COMPACT_ATOMS: atom_id res chain seq x y z
N THR A 1 0.82 2.67 14.55
CA THR A 1 0.80 3.45 13.30
C THR A 1 1.44 4.80 13.59
N GLY A 2 2.32 5.30 12.71
CA GLY A 2 2.91 6.63 12.83
C GLY A 2 2.33 7.56 11.76
N THR A 3 2.15 8.84 12.09
CA THR A 3 1.65 9.87 11.15
C THR A 3 2.49 11.12 11.27
N ARG A 4 2.93 11.68 10.14
CA ARG A 4 3.72 12.91 10.09
C ARG A 4 3.29 13.79 8.92
N VAL A 5 3.00 15.06 9.18
CA VAL A 5 2.77 16.05 8.12
C VAL A 5 4.12 16.42 7.50
N LEU A 6 4.23 16.28 6.18
CA LEU A 6 5.44 16.63 5.41
C LEU A 6 5.35 18.03 4.81
N SER A 7 4.19 18.39 4.24
CA SER A 7 3.95 19.72 3.69
C SER A 7 2.46 20.06 3.65
N THR A 8 2.17 21.36 3.60
CA THR A 8 0.86 21.93 3.28
C THR A 8 1.10 23.18 2.44
N ASP A 9 0.81 23.10 1.14
CA ASP A 9 1.05 24.17 0.18
C ASP A 9 0.03 24.13 -0.97
N ALA A 10 0.24 24.92 -2.03
CA ALA A 10 -0.69 25.00 -3.16
C ALA A 10 -0.87 23.68 -3.93
N SER A 11 0.05 22.72 -3.79
CA SER A 11 -0.05 21.38 -4.37
C SER A 11 -0.90 20.41 -3.54
N GLY A 12 -1.23 20.78 -2.29
CA GLY A 12 -2.01 19.97 -1.37
C GLY A 12 -1.36 19.76 -0.01
N THR A 13 -1.92 18.81 0.75
CA THR A 13 -1.35 18.35 2.03
C THR A 13 -0.71 16.99 1.82
N ASN A 14 0.57 16.89 2.15
CA ASN A 14 1.34 15.65 2.07
C ASN A 14 1.60 15.10 3.49
N ILE A 15 1.21 13.84 3.71
CA ILE A 15 1.32 13.15 5.00
C ILE A 15 2.07 11.84 4.80
N GLU A 16 3.04 11.56 5.66
CA GLU A 16 3.69 10.26 5.78
C GLU A 16 2.97 9.40 6.83
N LEU A 17 2.75 8.13 6.50
CA LEU A 17 2.13 7.12 7.35
C LEU A 17 3.00 5.87 7.42
N SER A 18 3.08 5.27 8.61
CA SER A 18 3.68 3.96 8.82
C SER A 18 2.67 3.00 9.42
N LEU A 19 2.47 1.85 8.80
CA LEU A 19 1.49 0.84 9.23
C LEU A 19 2.07 -0.58 9.20
N HIS A 20 1.46 -1.44 10.02
CA HIS A 20 1.73 -2.88 10.04
C HIS A 20 0.42 -3.61 9.72
N LEU A 21 0.50 -4.57 8.80
CA LEU A 21 -0.61 -5.42 8.39
C LEU A 21 -0.27 -6.88 8.66
N THR A 22 -1.32 -7.68 8.81
CA THR A 22 -1.28 -9.13 8.73
C THR A 22 -2.17 -9.58 7.57
N GLY A 23 -1.85 -10.71 6.95
CA GLY A 23 -2.64 -11.24 5.85
C GLY A 23 -2.08 -12.55 5.32
N THR A 24 -2.40 -12.84 4.06
CA THR A 24 -1.83 -13.99 3.35
C THR A 24 -1.33 -13.59 1.96
N ILE A 25 -0.33 -14.29 1.45
CA ILE A 25 0.08 -14.26 0.04
C ILE A 25 0.08 -15.69 -0.48
N ARG A 26 -0.70 -15.97 -1.54
CA ARG A 26 -0.89 -17.33 -2.09
C ARG A 26 -1.23 -18.38 -1.00
N GLY A 27 -2.02 -17.98 0.00
CA GLY A 27 -2.42 -18.83 1.13
C GLY A 27 -1.40 -18.92 2.28
N VAL A 28 -0.19 -18.38 2.14
CA VAL A 28 0.83 -18.36 3.20
C VAL A 28 0.63 -17.13 4.09
N PRO A 29 0.48 -17.27 5.42
CA PRO A 29 0.38 -16.14 6.32
C PRO A 29 1.61 -15.22 6.22
N GLN A 30 1.40 -13.91 6.38
CA GLN A 30 2.45 -12.91 6.33
C GLN A 30 2.18 -11.73 7.26
N THR A 31 3.25 -11.01 7.60
CA THR A 31 3.17 -9.64 8.08
C THR A 31 3.77 -8.69 7.05
N THR A 32 3.24 -7.47 6.96
CA THR A 32 3.79 -6.45 6.07
C THR A 32 3.92 -5.12 6.81
N MET A 33 5.10 -4.50 6.75
CA MET A 33 5.33 -3.14 7.21
C MET A 33 5.38 -2.20 6.01
N TRP A 34 4.66 -1.08 6.08
CA TRP A 34 4.65 -0.05 5.05
C TRP A 34 5.05 1.30 5.63
N THR A 35 5.79 2.07 4.83
CA THR A 35 5.89 3.53 4.97
C THR A 35 5.50 4.15 3.63
N TYR A 36 4.51 5.03 3.64
CA TYR A 36 4.00 5.67 2.44
C TYR A 36 3.58 7.11 2.71
N THR A 37 3.49 7.88 1.64
CA THR A 37 2.98 9.23 1.64
C THR A 37 1.61 9.29 0.98
N THR A 38 0.75 10.19 1.45
CA THR A 38 -0.50 10.57 0.80
C THR A 38 -0.51 12.05 0.51
N LEU A 39 -0.68 12.41 -0.76
CA LEU A 39 -0.90 13.79 -1.20
C LEU A 39 -2.39 13.97 -1.49
N THR A 40 -3.06 14.76 -0.66
CA THR A 40 -4.43 15.24 -0.95
C THR A 40 -4.34 16.46 -1.84
N ARG A 41 -4.74 16.33 -3.10
CA ARG A 41 -4.63 17.37 -4.13
C ARG A 41 -5.74 18.41 -4.02
N PRO A 42 -5.62 19.58 -4.68
CA PRO A 42 -6.65 20.62 -4.62
C PRO A 42 -8.03 20.20 -5.15
N ASP A 43 -8.09 19.20 -6.04
CA ASP A 43 -9.33 18.63 -6.56
C ASP A 43 -9.96 17.58 -5.62
N GLY A 44 -9.35 17.35 -4.45
CA GLY A 44 -9.77 16.35 -3.47
C GLY A 44 -9.24 14.94 -3.75
N SER A 45 -8.72 14.65 -4.94
CA SER A 45 -8.13 13.34 -5.23
C SER A 45 -6.91 13.08 -4.35
N ILE A 46 -6.66 11.82 -4.04
CA ILE A 46 -5.55 11.42 -3.18
C ILE A 46 -4.61 10.53 -3.97
N TYR A 47 -3.31 10.85 -3.91
CA TYR A 47 -2.25 10.02 -4.45
C TYR A 47 -1.37 9.46 -3.36
N GLY A 48 -1.20 8.15 -3.37
CA GLY A 48 -0.34 7.40 -2.47
C GLY A 48 0.93 6.93 -3.18
N ASN A 49 2.06 6.99 -2.49
CA ASN A 49 3.30 6.33 -2.91
C ASN A 49 4.11 5.88 -1.69
N GLY A 50 4.64 4.67 -1.72
CA GLY A 50 5.43 4.15 -0.61
C GLY A 50 6.16 2.86 -0.87
N GLN A 51 6.76 2.35 0.20
CA GLN A 51 7.57 1.14 0.20
C GLN A 51 7.12 0.22 1.33
N GLY A 52 7.21 -1.07 1.08
CA GLY A 52 6.81 -2.11 2.02
C GLY A 52 7.82 -3.25 2.09
N VAL A 53 7.83 -3.93 3.24
CA VAL A 53 8.53 -5.19 3.46
C VAL A 53 7.52 -6.19 3.98
N MET A 54 7.24 -7.22 3.18
CA MET A 54 6.41 -8.35 3.55
C MET A 54 7.30 -9.52 3.95
N THR A 55 6.99 -10.14 5.09
CA THR A 55 7.65 -11.35 5.59
C THR A 55 6.62 -12.44 5.76
N THR A 56 6.81 -13.56 5.08
CA THR A 56 5.93 -14.73 5.18
C THR A 56 6.22 -15.53 6.45
N GLN A 57 5.29 -16.37 6.87
CA GLN A 57 5.47 -17.31 7.99
C GLN A 57 6.66 -18.26 7.77
N ASP A 58 6.98 -18.56 6.50
CA ASP A 58 8.10 -19.42 6.10
C ASP A 58 9.45 -18.67 6.12
N GLY A 59 9.44 -17.35 6.36
CA GLY A 59 10.63 -16.51 6.42
C GLY A 59 11.04 -15.87 5.08
N ASP A 60 10.25 -16.03 4.02
CA ASP A 60 10.50 -15.34 2.76
C ASP A 60 10.25 -13.84 2.89
N VAL A 61 11.09 -13.04 2.25
CA VAL A 61 10.98 -11.58 2.24
C VAL A 61 10.63 -11.09 0.85
N ILE A 62 9.59 -10.26 0.75
CA ILE A 62 9.15 -9.61 -0.49
C ILE A 62 9.16 -8.09 -0.25
N HIS A 63 10.00 -7.39 -0.98
CA HIS A 63 10.04 -5.93 -1.01
C HIS A 63 8.96 -5.41 -1.95
N LEU A 64 8.30 -4.33 -1.58
CA LEU A 64 7.18 -3.75 -2.31
C LEU A 64 7.45 -2.28 -2.57
N ILE A 65 7.19 -1.83 -3.80
CA ILE A 65 7.00 -0.41 -4.12
C ILE A 65 5.56 -0.23 -4.58
N GLY A 66 4.82 0.65 -3.93
CA GLY A 66 3.39 0.79 -4.14
C GLY A 66 2.98 2.21 -4.52
N HIS A 67 2.06 2.30 -5.48
CA HIS A 67 1.35 3.53 -5.81
C HIS A 67 -0.15 3.31 -5.66
N GLY A 68 -0.87 4.36 -5.26
CA GLY A 68 -2.32 4.32 -5.11
C GLY A 68 -2.97 5.61 -5.58
N SER A 69 -4.18 5.51 -6.13
CA SER A 69 -5.01 6.68 -6.46
C SER A 69 -6.43 6.49 -5.94
N SER A 70 -6.97 7.54 -5.34
CA SER A 70 -8.37 7.65 -4.90
C SER A 70 -8.98 8.93 -5.49
N GLY A 71 -10.28 8.90 -5.73
CA GLY A 71 -11.06 10.14 -5.88
C GLY A 71 -11.12 10.92 -4.55
N PRO A 72 -11.90 12.02 -4.52
CA PRO A 72 -12.27 12.66 -3.27
C PRO A 72 -12.80 11.62 -2.27
N ALA A 73 -12.48 11.79 -0.98
CA ALA A 73 -13.05 10.93 0.05
C ALA A 73 -14.59 11.08 0.03
N GLU A 74 -15.30 10.00 -0.30
CA GLU A 74 -16.76 9.95 -0.26
C GLU A 74 -17.20 9.28 1.04
N GLY A 75 -17.75 10.07 1.97
CA GLY A 75 -18.10 9.60 3.31
C GLY A 75 -16.87 9.35 4.17
N ASP A 76 -16.92 8.32 5.02
CA ASP A 76 -15.89 8.10 6.03
C ASP A 76 -14.83 7.05 5.62
N THR A 77 -14.92 6.49 4.41
CA THR A 77 -13.99 5.46 3.89
C THR A 77 -13.26 5.96 2.65
N ALA A 78 -11.93 5.86 2.65
CA ALA A 78 -11.13 6.14 1.46
C ALA A 78 -10.82 4.83 0.72
N ARG A 79 -11.09 4.79 -0.59
CA ARG A 79 -10.82 3.63 -1.46
C ARG A 79 -9.81 3.99 -2.54
N PHE A 80 -8.73 3.23 -2.59
CA PHE A 80 -7.64 3.42 -3.54
C PHE A 80 -7.56 2.26 -4.51
N CYS A 81 -7.35 2.57 -5.79
CA CYS A 81 -6.82 1.63 -6.77
C CYS A 81 -5.30 1.66 -6.66
N THR A 82 -4.66 0.50 -6.45
CA THR A 82 -3.23 0.38 -6.20
C THR A 82 -2.51 -0.43 -7.27
N MET A 83 -1.24 -0.08 -7.51
CA MET A 83 -0.28 -0.86 -8.27
C MET A 83 0.95 -1.11 -7.39
N LEU A 84 1.26 -2.38 -7.14
CA LEU A 84 2.43 -2.79 -6.35
C LEU A 84 3.44 -3.50 -7.24
N HIS A 85 4.72 -3.23 -7.00
CA HIS A 85 5.84 -3.83 -7.70
C HIS A 85 6.62 -4.68 -6.68
N PRO A 86 6.35 -6.00 -6.62
CA PRO A 86 7.05 -6.91 -5.73
C PRO A 86 8.44 -7.27 -6.26
N HIS A 87 9.36 -7.47 -5.32
CA HIS A 87 10.68 -8.03 -5.60
C HIS A 87 11.14 -8.94 -4.46
N SER A 88 11.64 -10.13 -4.77
CA SER A 88 12.17 -11.08 -3.80
C SER A 88 13.39 -11.80 -4.35
N THR A 89 14.30 -12.17 -3.44
CA THR A 89 15.39 -13.13 -3.72
C THR A 89 14.99 -14.58 -3.41
N SER A 90 13.78 -14.82 -2.89
CA SER A 90 13.25 -16.16 -2.66
C SER A 90 12.84 -16.79 -3.98
N GLU A 91 13.32 -18.00 -4.25
CA GLU A 91 12.95 -18.78 -5.44
C GLU A 91 11.42 -19.02 -5.51
N LYS A 92 10.76 -19.17 -4.35
CA LYS A 92 9.31 -19.39 -4.22
C LYS A 92 8.48 -18.23 -4.76
N TYR A 93 9.03 -17.02 -4.75
CA TYR A 93 8.36 -15.78 -5.17
C TYR A 93 9.09 -15.07 -6.31
N ALA A 94 10.08 -15.72 -6.94
CA ALA A 94 10.87 -15.12 -8.01
C ALA A 94 10.03 -14.74 -9.23
N ASP A 95 8.90 -15.43 -9.44
CA ASP A 95 7.95 -15.13 -10.51
C ASP A 95 7.27 -13.76 -10.34
N LEU A 96 7.13 -13.28 -9.10
CA LEU A 96 6.58 -11.95 -8.81
C LEU A 96 7.47 -10.81 -9.35
N ASN A 97 8.78 -11.03 -9.47
CA ASN A 97 9.76 -9.99 -9.84
C ASN A 97 9.53 -9.37 -11.23
N THR A 98 8.70 -10.00 -12.05
CA THR A 98 8.45 -9.61 -13.45
C THR A 98 7.03 -9.15 -13.72
N ILE A 99 6.18 -9.07 -12.68
CA ILE A 99 4.78 -8.67 -12.80
C ILE A 99 4.43 -7.54 -11.84
N GLY A 100 3.33 -6.86 -12.11
CA GLY A 100 2.68 -5.96 -11.16
C GLY A 100 1.57 -6.69 -10.38
N LEU A 101 1.26 -6.17 -9.19
CA LEU A 101 0.04 -6.51 -8.48
C LEU A 101 -0.93 -5.33 -8.59
N VAL A 102 -2.10 -5.55 -9.18
CA VAL A 102 -3.22 -4.59 -9.13
C VAL A 102 -3.97 -4.80 -7.83
N GLY A 103 -4.49 -3.76 -7.21
CA GLY A 103 -5.16 -3.93 -5.92
C GLY A 103 -6.18 -2.86 -5.57
N GLU A 104 -6.91 -3.17 -4.51
CA GLU A 104 -7.84 -2.28 -3.83
C GLU A 104 -7.37 -2.12 -2.38
N TYR A 105 -7.29 -0.88 -1.94
CA TYR A 105 -6.92 -0.53 -0.57
C TYR A 105 -8.00 0.37 0.02
N GLU A 106 -8.57 -0.06 1.13
CA GLU A 106 -9.64 0.65 1.83
C GLU A 106 -9.17 1.03 3.22
N VAL A 107 -9.41 2.28 3.61
CA VAL A 107 -9.16 2.79 4.96
C VAL A 107 -10.49 3.18 5.56
N ALA A 108 -10.84 2.49 6.65
CA ALA A 108 -12.06 2.74 7.41
C ALA A 108 -11.89 3.93 8.39
N PRO A 109 -12.99 4.45 8.95
CA PRO A 109 -12.96 5.66 9.78
C PRO A 109 -12.16 5.47 11.09
N ASP A 110 -12.09 4.24 11.58
CA ASP A 110 -11.31 3.85 12.75
C ASP A 110 -9.80 3.68 12.46
N GLY A 111 -9.39 3.93 11.21
CA GLY A 111 -8.01 3.80 10.74
C GLY A 111 -7.61 2.37 10.41
N SER A 112 -8.52 1.38 10.53
CA SER A 112 -8.27 0.04 10.03
C SER A 112 -8.17 0.05 8.50
N ALA A 113 -7.33 -0.82 7.96
CA ALA A 113 -7.08 -0.86 6.54
C ALA A 113 -7.14 -2.29 6.00
N THR A 114 -7.78 -2.44 4.83
CA THR A 114 -7.84 -3.71 4.11
C THR A 114 -7.17 -3.54 2.76
N ASN A 115 -6.27 -4.45 2.40
CA ASN A 115 -5.68 -4.52 1.07
C ASN A 115 -5.98 -5.86 0.42
N LYS A 116 -6.43 -5.83 -0.82
CA LYS A 116 -6.53 -7.00 -1.70
C LYS A 116 -5.76 -6.71 -2.98
N ALA A 117 -4.96 -7.66 -3.43
CA ALA A 117 -4.17 -7.50 -4.64
C ALA A 117 -4.18 -8.80 -5.46
N TRP A 118 -4.05 -8.65 -6.77
CA TRP A 118 -4.07 -9.71 -7.76
C TRP A 118 -2.87 -9.59 -8.69
N GLU A 119 -2.31 -10.73 -9.08
CA GLU A 119 -1.27 -10.79 -10.12
C GLU A 119 -1.83 -10.28 -11.44
N TRP A 120 -1.17 -9.27 -12.03
CA TRP A 120 -1.52 -8.78 -13.35
C TRP A 120 -0.56 -9.39 -14.38
N LYS A 121 -1.09 -10.34 -15.17
CA LYS A 121 -0.38 -11.11 -16.20
C LYS A 121 -1.29 -11.44 -17.37
#